data_AF-A0A5Q2W4D9-F1
#
_entry.id   AF-A0A5Q2W4D9-F1
#
_cell.length_a   1.000
_cell.length_b   1.000
_cell.length_c   1.000
_cell.angle_alpha   90.00
_cell.angle_beta   90.00
_cell.angle_gamma   90.00
#
_symmetry.space_group_name_H-M   'P 1'
#
loop_
_entity.id
_entity.type
_entity.pdbx_description
1 polymer ?
#
loop_
_entity_poly.entity_id
_entity_poly.type
_entity_poly.pdbx_seq_one_letter_code
_entity_poly.pdbx_strand_id
1 'polypeptide(L)'
;MPAADPALIGALAAAVRSQADAQPAGEAGEAVSAEWSQAGSDHAGRLYTPAGRHPLGDDAVEAFGRLREAMTSPARGAWLSARIDVPADGPAEFTANFGQRPWWNAAGPSMLVPGDPGLAPHPPAEHWLAELMRHPRSREHWPTWLPWQDPLAEYARLREALDRAGVPRGAVRLPGEVHPYFEGAVVIRPIGHAVATAELTDYGQSVRLGDGTPAQMCRLVWDYVMSPLPPPLPLPAPDAAARMQAAAPALSALAARIRAAGPGGIATDLAPGLLFDRIGTLDGLYIYGWQAPLESRSLPSTATGAGATRVVFISRLAVPVQAELVPPWFGLPGGALRLRALDERTTVRDLVRGGALVPVRLA
;
A
#
# COMPACT_ATOMS: atom_id res chain seq x y z
N MET A 1 2.98 18.95 15.34
CA MET A 1 2.19 19.32 14.14
C MET A 1 3.08 20.19 13.27
N PRO A 2 3.12 20.00 11.94
CA PRO A 2 3.81 20.96 11.09
C PRO A 2 3.20 22.35 11.33
N ALA A 3 4.05 23.32 11.68
CA ALA A 3 3.61 24.70 11.73
C ALA A 3 3.30 25.16 10.30
N ALA A 4 2.38 26.12 10.15
CA ALA A 4 2.14 26.72 8.85
C ALA A 4 3.42 27.41 8.37
N ASP A 5 3.88 27.06 7.17
CA ASP A 5 5.08 27.66 6.58
C ASP A 5 4.80 29.15 6.26
N PRO A 6 5.55 30.10 6.85
CA PRO A 6 5.37 31.52 6.59
C PRO A 6 5.47 31.89 5.10
N ALA A 7 6.30 31.19 4.33
CA ALA A 7 6.43 31.44 2.90
C ALA A 7 5.16 31.04 2.12
N LEU A 8 4.55 29.90 2.48
CA LEU A 8 3.29 29.46 1.89
C LEU A 8 2.12 30.35 2.32
N ILE A 9 2.10 30.84 3.57
CA ILE A 9 1.12 31.86 4.01
C ILE A 9 1.28 33.15 3.21
N GLY A 10 2.52 33.61 3.00
CA GLY A 10 2.81 34.82 2.21
C GLY A 10 2.34 34.69 0.75
N ALA A 11 2.58 33.53 0.13
CA ALA A 11 2.10 33.25 -1.22
C ALA A 11 0.57 33.22 -1.30
N LEU A 12 -0.10 32.61 -0.32
CA LEU A 12 -1.56 32.61 -0.22
C LEU A 12 -2.11 34.03 -0.04
N ALA A 13 -1.53 34.84 0.85
CA ALA A 13 -1.95 36.22 1.07
C ALA A 13 -1.80 37.08 -0.20
N ALA A 14 -0.72 36.89 -0.96
CA ALA A 14 -0.49 37.58 -2.23
C ALA A 14 -1.55 37.20 -3.28
N ALA A 15 -1.88 35.91 -3.41
CA ALA A 15 -2.91 35.45 -4.34
C ALA A 15 -4.30 36.01 -3.99
N VAL A 16 -4.66 36.00 -2.70
CA VAL A 16 -5.93 36.56 -2.20
C VAL A 16 -6.02 38.06 -2.46
N ARG A 17 -4.95 38.82 -2.17
CA ARG A 17 -4.90 40.27 -2.42
C ARG A 17 -4.99 40.59 -3.91
N SER A 18 -4.20 39.90 -4.73
CA SER A 18 -4.24 40.09 -6.19
C SER A 18 -5.63 39.83 -6.78
N GLN A 19 -6.36 38.84 -6.25
CA GLN A 19 -7.73 38.59 -6.68
C GLN A 19 -8.70 39.70 -6.23
N ALA A 20 -8.53 40.20 -5.01
CA ALA A 20 -9.37 41.27 -4.47
C ALA A 20 -9.18 42.59 -5.23
N ASP A 21 -7.94 42.96 -5.53
CA ASP A 21 -7.59 44.17 -6.29
C ASP A 21 -8.14 44.13 -7.73
N ALA A 22 -8.38 42.93 -8.26
CA ALA A 22 -9.00 42.73 -9.58
C ALA A 22 -10.54 42.88 -9.58
N GLN A 23 -11.19 43.04 -8.41
CA GLN A 23 -12.64 43.23 -8.35
C GLN A 23 -13.03 44.66 -8.73
N PRO A 24 -14.08 44.85 -9.55
CA PRO A 24 -14.47 46.17 -10.09
C PRO A 24 -14.96 47.18 -9.04
N ALA A 25 -15.14 46.76 -7.78
CA ALA A 25 -15.52 47.61 -6.65
C ALA A 25 -14.52 47.53 -5.48
N GLY A 26 -13.34 46.93 -5.68
CA GLY A 26 -12.30 46.87 -4.66
C GLY A 26 -11.49 48.17 -4.62
N GLU A 27 -11.50 48.89 -3.50
CA GLU A 27 -10.47 49.89 -3.27
C GLU A 27 -9.16 49.14 -2.97
N ALA A 28 -8.14 49.39 -3.80
CA ALA A 28 -6.85 48.74 -3.64
C ALA A 28 -6.28 49.04 -2.24
N GLY A 29 -5.89 47.98 -1.52
CA GLY A 29 -5.29 48.10 -0.19
C GLY A 29 -6.27 48.00 0.99
N GLU A 30 -7.55 47.69 0.78
CA GLU A 30 -8.45 47.37 1.88
C GLU A 30 -8.17 46.00 2.53
N ALA A 31 -8.65 45.81 3.76
CA ALA A 31 -8.57 44.52 4.43
C ALA A 31 -9.50 43.50 3.76
N VAL A 32 -8.97 42.31 3.47
CA VAL A 32 -9.70 41.24 2.80
C VAL A 32 -9.51 39.92 3.53
N SER A 33 -10.40 38.97 3.28
CA SER A 33 -10.24 37.62 3.84
C SER A 33 -10.71 36.57 2.87
N ALA A 34 -10.16 35.36 2.99
CA ALA A 34 -10.59 34.22 2.20
C ALA A 34 -10.78 33.00 3.09
N GLU A 35 -11.78 32.19 2.75
CA GLU A 35 -12.05 30.91 3.40
C GLU A 35 -12.11 29.82 2.34
N TRP A 36 -11.48 28.68 2.63
CA TRP A 36 -11.47 27.54 1.74
C TRP A 36 -11.64 26.23 2.51
N SER A 37 -12.30 25.28 1.86
CA SER A 37 -12.65 24.00 2.45
C SER A 37 -12.68 22.92 1.38
N GLN A 38 -12.26 21.70 1.72
CA GLN A 38 -12.23 20.56 0.80
C GLN A 38 -12.77 19.30 1.49
N ALA A 39 -13.65 18.60 0.76
CA ALA A 39 -14.25 17.34 1.15
C ALA A 39 -14.18 16.37 -0.04
N GLY A 40 -13.28 15.38 0.02
CA GLY A 40 -13.08 14.45 -1.08
C GLY A 40 -12.38 15.16 -2.24
N SER A 41 -12.85 14.98 -3.47
CA SER A 41 -12.33 15.71 -4.64
C SER A 41 -12.89 17.13 -4.77
N ASP A 42 -13.95 17.44 -4.03
CA ASP A 42 -14.65 18.71 -4.15
C ASP A 42 -14.08 19.73 -3.17
N HIS A 43 -14.17 21.01 -3.53
CA HIS A 43 -13.83 22.12 -2.66
C HIS A 43 -14.80 23.29 -2.81
N ALA A 44 -14.82 24.16 -1.82
CA ALA A 44 -15.47 25.46 -1.87
C ALA A 44 -14.53 26.53 -1.35
N GLY A 45 -14.47 27.66 -2.05
CA GLY A 45 -13.68 28.82 -1.66
C GLY A 45 -14.51 30.10 -1.73
N ARG A 46 -14.28 31.02 -0.79
CA ARG A 46 -14.94 32.32 -0.70
C ARG A 46 -13.90 33.40 -0.47
N LEU A 47 -13.98 34.48 -1.24
CA LEU A 47 -13.30 35.74 -0.98
C LEU A 47 -14.30 36.72 -0.37
N TYR A 48 -13.87 37.45 0.65
CA TYR A 48 -14.62 38.49 1.32
C TYR A 48 -13.87 39.82 1.16
N THR A 49 -14.53 40.77 0.53
CA THR A 49 -14.07 42.16 0.36
C THR A 49 -15.12 43.10 0.99
N PRO A 50 -14.81 44.40 1.17
CA PRO A 50 -15.81 45.37 1.61
C PRO A 50 -17.01 45.49 0.65
N ALA A 51 -16.81 45.20 -0.65
CA ALA A 51 -17.88 45.14 -1.65
C ALA A 51 -18.78 43.90 -1.53
N GLY A 52 -18.34 42.85 -0.82
CA GLY A 52 -19.13 41.67 -0.54
C GLY A 52 -18.39 40.35 -0.69
N ARG A 53 -19.14 39.29 -0.99
CA ARG A 53 -18.64 37.91 -1.08
C ARG A 53 -18.52 37.48 -2.54
N HIS A 54 -17.35 36.98 -2.90
CA HIS A 54 -17.01 36.50 -4.24
C HIS A 54 -16.52 35.05 -4.20
N PRO A 55 -16.64 34.28 -5.30
CA PRO A 55 -15.94 33.00 -5.43
C PRO A 55 -14.42 33.19 -5.30
N LEU A 56 -13.73 32.21 -4.73
CA LEU A 56 -12.27 32.22 -4.69
C LEU A 56 -11.69 31.81 -6.05
N GLY A 57 -10.63 32.49 -6.50
CA GLY A 57 -9.97 32.26 -7.78
C GLY A 57 -8.93 31.14 -7.72
N ASP A 58 -8.55 30.63 -8.89
CA ASP A 58 -7.73 29.43 -9.04
C ASP A 58 -6.36 29.53 -8.35
N ASP A 59 -5.69 30.68 -8.45
CA ASP A 59 -4.38 30.90 -7.81
C ASP A 59 -4.46 30.78 -6.27
N ALA A 60 -5.52 31.32 -5.67
CA ALA A 60 -5.76 31.23 -4.24
C ALA A 60 -6.18 29.81 -3.84
N VAL A 61 -6.98 29.12 -4.67
CA VAL A 61 -7.32 27.71 -4.48
C VAL A 61 -6.07 26.82 -4.51
N GLU A 62 -5.18 27.01 -5.48
CA GLU A 62 -3.90 26.28 -5.57
C GLU A 62 -3.01 26.57 -4.34
N ALA A 63 -2.92 27.83 -3.92
CA ALA A 63 -2.16 28.21 -2.74
C ALA A 63 -2.70 27.56 -1.45
N PHE A 64 -4.03 27.52 -1.26
CA PHE A 64 -4.64 26.77 -0.16
C PHE A 64 -4.33 25.28 -0.23
N GLY A 65 -4.41 24.68 -1.42
CA GLY A 65 -4.08 23.26 -1.64
C GLY A 65 -2.63 22.94 -1.23
N ARG A 66 -1.66 23.74 -1.68
CA ARG A 66 -0.25 23.56 -1.30
C ARG A 66 -0.02 23.68 0.21
N LEU A 67 -0.64 24.67 0.85
CA LEU A 67 -0.55 24.85 2.30
C LEU A 67 -1.23 23.71 3.06
N ARG A 68 -2.35 23.18 2.56
CA ARG A 68 -3.04 22.00 3.12
C ARG A 68 -2.14 20.77 3.13
N GLU A 69 -1.48 20.48 2.01
CA GLU A 69 -0.57 19.35 1.90
C GLU A 69 0.64 19.51 2.83
N ALA A 70 1.25 20.70 2.86
CA ALA A 70 2.39 20.99 3.73
C ALA A 70 2.06 20.85 5.24
N MET A 71 0.81 21.11 5.63
CA MET A 71 0.36 21.03 7.02
C MET A 71 -0.22 19.66 7.42
N THR A 72 -0.32 18.72 6.48
CA THR A 72 -0.88 17.39 6.75
C THR A 72 0.07 16.59 7.64
N SER A 73 -0.49 15.84 8.61
CA SER A 73 0.29 14.92 9.45
C SER A 73 -0.43 13.59 9.64
N PRO A 74 0.30 12.47 9.84
CA PRO A 74 -0.32 11.16 10.08
C PRO A 74 -1.21 11.11 11.33
N ALA A 75 -0.93 11.95 12.33
CA ALA A 75 -1.69 11.95 13.58
C ALA A 75 -3.03 12.70 13.45
N ARG A 76 -3.06 13.86 12.79
CA ARG A 76 -4.21 14.79 12.79
C ARG A 76 -4.89 14.91 11.42
N GLY A 77 -4.27 14.39 10.36
CA GLY A 77 -4.72 14.56 8.97
C GLY A 77 -4.55 15.99 8.46
N ALA A 78 -5.21 16.29 7.35
CA ALA A 78 -5.38 17.64 6.82
C ALA A 78 -6.49 18.39 7.58
N TRP A 79 -6.43 19.72 7.61
CA TRP A 79 -7.51 20.55 8.12
C TRP A 79 -8.73 20.48 7.18
N LEU A 80 -9.94 20.67 7.72
CA LEU A 80 -11.22 20.56 7.00
C LEU A 80 -11.60 21.84 6.27
N SER A 81 -11.30 22.98 6.89
CA SER A 81 -11.36 24.31 6.29
C SER A 81 -10.26 25.20 6.87
N ALA A 82 -9.96 26.28 6.20
CA ALA A 82 -9.05 27.30 6.68
C ALA A 82 -9.54 28.69 6.26
N ARG A 83 -9.12 29.69 7.02
CA ARG A 83 -9.34 31.10 6.75
C ARG A 83 -8.02 31.85 6.78
N ILE A 84 -7.86 32.79 5.87
CA ILE A 84 -6.79 33.78 5.91
C ILE A 84 -7.40 35.17 5.96
N ASP A 85 -6.98 35.97 6.92
CA ASP A 85 -7.31 37.38 7.05
C ASP A 85 -6.07 38.20 6.65
N VAL A 86 -6.25 39.08 5.67
CA VAL A 86 -5.18 39.86 5.03
C VAL A 86 -5.49 41.34 5.30
N PRO A 87 -4.95 41.92 6.38
CA PRO A 87 -5.23 43.32 6.72
C PRO A 87 -4.64 44.26 5.68
N ALA A 88 -5.17 45.49 5.59
CA ALA A 88 -4.62 46.55 4.74
C ALA A 88 -3.11 46.71 4.97
N ASP A 89 -2.76 46.91 6.25
CA ASP A 89 -1.42 47.01 6.79
C ASP A 89 -1.18 45.90 7.84
N GLY A 90 -0.06 45.20 7.73
CA GLY A 90 0.36 44.18 8.69
C GLY A 90 0.44 42.76 8.14
N PRO A 91 0.84 41.79 8.99
CA PRO A 91 0.97 40.40 8.58
C PRO A 91 -0.40 39.74 8.37
N ALA A 92 -0.47 38.81 7.41
CA ALA A 92 -1.66 37.98 7.23
C ALA A 92 -1.79 36.96 8.38
N GLU A 93 -3.02 36.74 8.82
CA GLU A 93 -3.35 35.78 9.87
C GLU A 93 -4.02 34.55 9.25
N PHE A 94 -3.47 33.36 9.51
CA PHE A 94 -3.99 32.10 8.99
C PHE A 94 -4.54 31.23 10.12
N THR A 95 -5.77 30.78 9.97
CA THR A 95 -6.44 29.87 10.93
C THR A 95 -6.94 28.62 10.22
N ALA A 96 -6.54 27.45 10.73
CA ALA A 96 -6.99 26.15 10.23
C ALA A 96 -7.99 25.50 11.18
N ASN A 97 -9.11 25.03 10.65
CA ASN A 97 -10.12 24.25 11.36
C ASN A 97 -9.92 22.75 11.08
N PHE A 98 -9.69 21.98 12.15
CA PHE A 98 -9.53 20.53 12.06
C PHE A 98 -10.76 19.74 12.52
N GLY A 99 -11.71 20.36 13.22
CA GLY A 99 -12.72 19.62 14.00
C GLY A 99 -14.16 20.04 13.79
N GLN A 100 -14.43 21.30 13.45
CA GLN A 100 -15.79 21.80 13.22
C GLN A 100 -16.27 21.48 11.81
N ARG A 101 -17.58 21.30 11.63
CA ARG A 101 -18.19 21.00 10.33
C ARG A 101 -18.22 22.25 9.44
N PRO A 102 -17.63 22.23 8.24
CA PRO A 102 -17.85 23.28 7.25
C PRO A 102 -19.20 23.12 6.53
N TRP A 103 -19.87 24.23 6.30
CA TRP A 103 -21.18 24.38 5.68
C TRP A 103 -21.03 25.24 4.41
N TRP A 104 -20.84 24.59 3.26
CA TRP A 104 -20.59 25.30 2.00
C TRP A 104 -21.81 26.07 1.50
N ASN A 105 -23.00 25.70 1.98
CA ASN A 105 -24.26 26.40 1.76
C ASN A 105 -24.55 27.51 2.80
N ALA A 106 -23.64 27.80 3.74
CA ALA A 106 -23.84 28.89 4.70
C ALA A 106 -23.91 30.25 3.99
N ALA A 107 -24.94 31.04 4.28
CA ALA A 107 -25.06 32.41 3.77
C ALA A 107 -24.22 33.43 4.56
N GLY A 108 -23.84 33.08 5.79
CA GLY A 108 -23.13 33.94 6.71
C GLY A 108 -21.64 34.17 6.38
N PRO A 109 -20.94 34.91 7.27
CA PRO A 109 -19.55 35.35 7.05
C PRO A 109 -18.51 34.23 7.19
N SER A 110 -18.91 33.01 7.58
CA SER A 110 -18.04 31.84 7.66
C SER A 110 -18.79 30.56 7.30
N MET A 111 -18.07 29.60 6.73
CA MET A 111 -18.52 28.22 6.53
C MET A 111 -18.63 27.44 7.86
N LEU A 112 -18.14 27.95 8.98
CA LEU A 112 -18.26 27.25 10.28
C LEU A 112 -19.57 27.54 11.00
N VAL A 113 -20.34 28.51 10.52
CA VAL A 113 -21.66 28.84 11.06
C VAL A 113 -22.72 28.20 10.16
N PRO A 114 -23.55 27.28 10.67
CA PRO A 114 -24.63 26.70 9.89
C PRO A 114 -25.58 27.79 9.37
N GLY A 115 -26.10 27.58 8.17
CA GLY A 115 -27.13 28.43 7.58
C GLY A 115 -28.52 28.13 8.14
N ASP A 116 -29.53 28.20 7.28
CA ASP A 116 -30.91 27.87 7.61
C ASP A 116 -31.04 26.45 8.21
N PRO A 117 -31.63 26.29 9.42
CA PRO A 117 -31.86 24.98 10.04
C PRO A 117 -32.65 23.98 9.20
N GLY A 118 -33.39 24.44 8.18
CA GLY A 118 -34.16 23.59 7.27
C GLY A 118 -33.37 22.99 6.09
N LEU A 119 -32.12 23.42 5.86
CA LEU A 119 -31.32 22.95 4.73
C LEU A 119 -30.43 21.77 5.12
N ALA A 120 -30.40 20.74 4.26
CA ALA A 120 -29.46 19.64 4.42
C ALA A 120 -28.01 20.16 4.39
N PRO A 121 -27.12 19.62 5.25
CA PRO A 121 -25.72 20.02 5.25
C PRO A 121 -25.05 19.73 3.91
N HIS A 122 -24.37 20.72 3.33
CA HIS A 122 -23.55 20.54 2.13
C HIS A 122 -22.08 20.87 2.44
N PRO A 123 -21.11 19.99 2.12
CA PRO A 123 -21.26 18.66 1.52
C PRO A 123 -21.86 17.63 2.50
N PRO A 124 -22.40 16.51 1.98
CA PRO A 124 -22.94 15.45 2.82
C PRO A 124 -21.80 14.68 3.53
N ALA A 125 -22.13 13.85 4.52
CA ALA A 125 -21.15 13.24 5.42
C ALA A 125 -20.17 12.30 4.69
N GLU A 126 -20.60 11.68 3.60
CA GLU A 126 -19.84 10.74 2.79
C GLU A 126 -18.62 11.41 2.13
N HIS A 127 -18.74 12.67 1.72
CA HIS A 127 -17.64 13.44 1.12
C HIS A 127 -16.57 13.75 2.18
N TRP A 128 -17.01 14.03 3.41
CA TRP A 128 -16.10 14.23 4.53
C TRP A 128 -15.42 12.95 4.97
N LEU A 129 -16.13 11.82 4.97
CA LEU A 129 -15.51 10.52 5.22
C LEU A 129 -14.45 10.22 4.16
N ALA A 130 -14.73 10.46 2.88
CA ALA A 130 -13.75 10.32 1.81
C ALA A 130 -12.51 11.20 2.03
N GLU A 131 -12.69 12.42 2.56
CA GLU A 131 -11.56 13.29 2.93
C GLU A 131 -10.70 12.73 4.08
N LEU A 132 -11.36 12.24 5.14
CA LEU A 132 -10.69 11.65 6.29
C LEU A 132 -9.93 10.37 5.93
N MET A 133 -10.37 9.66 4.90
CA MET A 133 -9.64 8.51 4.37
C MET A 133 -8.37 8.93 3.60
N ARG A 134 -8.37 10.11 2.94
CA ARG A 134 -7.19 10.64 2.23
C ARG A 134 -6.12 11.13 3.15
N HIS A 135 -6.55 11.80 4.20
CA HIS A 135 -5.66 12.28 5.23
C HIS A 135 -6.12 11.69 6.56
N PRO A 136 -5.79 10.40 6.82
CA PRO A 136 -6.15 9.70 8.04
C PRO A 136 -5.72 10.47 9.27
N ARG A 137 -6.53 10.31 10.32
CA ARG A 137 -6.26 10.92 11.61
C ARG A 137 -6.58 9.96 12.74
N SER A 138 -5.84 10.09 13.82
CA SER A 138 -6.06 9.35 15.06
C SER A 138 -7.45 9.62 15.65
N ARG A 139 -7.91 8.69 16.48
CA ARG A 139 -9.22 8.75 17.14
C ARG A 139 -9.45 10.05 17.92
N GLU A 140 -8.40 10.59 18.55
CA GLU A 140 -8.42 11.85 19.31
C GLU A 140 -8.74 13.06 18.43
N HIS A 141 -8.36 13.01 17.15
CA HIS A 141 -8.55 14.11 16.21
C HIS A 141 -9.75 13.92 15.26
N TRP A 142 -10.54 12.87 15.47
CA TRP A 142 -11.72 12.60 14.66
C TRP A 142 -12.83 13.63 14.92
N PRO A 143 -13.47 14.20 13.87
CA PRO A 143 -14.57 15.15 14.06
C PRO A 143 -15.77 14.48 14.72
N THR A 144 -16.27 15.05 15.82
CA THR A 144 -17.36 14.49 16.61
C THR A 144 -18.71 14.42 15.88
N TRP A 145 -18.87 15.21 14.81
CA TRP A 145 -20.06 15.26 13.96
C TRP A 145 -20.03 14.23 12.82
N LEU A 146 -18.96 13.44 12.69
CA LEU A 146 -18.90 12.29 11.79
C LEU A 146 -18.90 10.99 12.56
N PRO A 147 -19.62 9.95 12.09
CA PRO A 147 -19.50 8.63 12.67
C PRO A 147 -18.05 8.15 12.56
N TRP A 148 -17.46 7.67 13.66
CA TRP A 148 -16.13 7.07 13.62
C TRP A 148 -16.19 5.81 12.76
N GLN A 149 -15.40 5.80 11.68
CA GLN A 149 -15.10 4.62 10.90
C GLN A 149 -13.60 4.41 11.02
N ASP A 150 -13.16 3.45 11.82
CA ASP A 150 -11.74 3.13 11.91
C ASP A 150 -11.30 2.52 10.57
N PRO A 151 -10.52 3.24 9.75
CA PRO A 151 -10.10 2.74 8.44
C PRO A 151 -9.17 1.54 8.55
N LEU A 152 -8.58 1.32 9.73
CA LEU A 152 -7.68 0.22 10.02
C LEU A 152 -8.35 -0.91 10.78
N ALA A 153 -9.56 -0.74 11.32
CA ALA A 153 -10.20 -1.79 12.11
C ALA A 153 -10.39 -3.09 11.33
N GLU A 154 -10.63 -3.00 10.02
CA GLU A 154 -10.76 -4.17 9.19
C GLU A 154 -9.43 -4.93 9.03
N TYR A 155 -8.33 -4.19 8.84
CA TYR A 155 -6.98 -4.75 8.82
C TYR A 155 -6.58 -5.31 10.19
N ALA A 156 -6.94 -4.64 11.29
CA ALA A 156 -6.70 -5.13 12.64
C ALA A 156 -7.46 -6.44 12.92
N ARG A 157 -8.73 -6.54 12.51
CA ARG A 157 -9.51 -7.79 12.60
C ARG A 157 -8.88 -8.92 11.79
N LEU A 158 -8.40 -8.63 10.58
CA LEU A 158 -7.67 -9.61 9.78
C LEU A 158 -6.36 -10.02 10.47
N ARG A 159 -5.60 -9.07 11.02
CA ARG A 159 -4.36 -9.38 11.76
C ARG A 159 -4.63 -10.32 12.91
N GLU A 160 -5.62 -10.03 13.75
CA GLU A 160 -5.98 -10.91 14.86
C GLU A 160 -6.38 -12.33 14.39
N ALA A 161 -7.10 -12.43 13.28
CA ALA A 161 -7.47 -13.72 12.71
C ALA A 161 -6.25 -14.50 12.21
N LEU A 162 -5.32 -13.83 11.51
CA LEU A 162 -4.07 -14.42 11.02
C LEU A 162 -3.16 -14.87 12.17
N ASP A 163 -3.03 -14.04 13.20
CA ASP A 163 -2.23 -14.34 14.40
C ASP A 163 -2.82 -15.58 15.13
N ARG A 164 -4.16 -15.67 15.28
CA ARG A 164 -4.83 -16.87 15.82
C ARG A 164 -4.63 -18.12 14.97
N ALA A 165 -4.54 -17.96 13.65
CA ALA A 165 -4.27 -19.05 12.73
C ALA A 165 -2.78 -19.45 12.69
N GLY A 166 -1.90 -18.75 13.42
CA GLY A 166 -0.46 -19.00 13.43
C GLY A 166 0.27 -18.56 12.16
N VAL A 167 -0.34 -17.67 11.35
CA VAL A 167 0.31 -17.11 10.16
C VAL A 167 1.40 -16.14 10.60
N PRO A 168 2.67 -16.34 10.19
CA PRO A 168 3.75 -15.45 10.56
C PRO A 168 3.49 -14.02 10.08
N ARG A 169 3.81 -13.01 10.90
CA ARG A 169 3.69 -11.59 10.49
C ARG A 169 4.50 -11.25 9.25
N GLY A 170 5.67 -11.88 9.07
CA GLY A 170 6.47 -11.71 7.85
C GLY A 170 5.80 -12.25 6.58
N ALA A 171 4.77 -13.10 6.68
CA ALA A 171 4.11 -13.71 5.54
C ALA A 171 2.98 -12.85 4.94
N VAL A 172 2.35 -12.00 5.77
CA VAL A 172 1.29 -11.10 5.34
C VAL A 172 1.54 -9.72 5.93
N ARG A 173 1.58 -8.68 5.10
CA ARG A 173 1.70 -7.30 5.56
C ARG A 173 0.43 -6.51 5.26
N LEU A 174 -0.15 -5.92 6.30
CA LEU A 174 -1.37 -5.13 6.23
C LEU A 174 -1.06 -3.63 6.35
N PRO A 175 -1.98 -2.75 5.90
CA PRO A 175 -1.83 -1.30 6.05
C PRO A 175 -1.70 -0.89 7.51
N GLY A 176 -0.79 0.05 7.77
CA GLY A 176 -0.43 0.50 9.12
C GLY A 176 0.66 -0.34 9.79
N GLU A 177 1.04 -1.50 9.25
CA GLU A 177 2.09 -2.35 9.82
C GLU A 177 3.50 -1.92 9.35
N VAL A 178 4.41 -1.77 10.31
CA VAL A 178 5.82 -1.42 10.09
C VAL A 178 6.70 -2.55 10.61
N HIS A 179 6.93 -3.54 9.75
CA HIS A 179 7.90 -4.62 9.98
C HIS A 179 8.45 -5.13 8.64
N PRO A 180 9.64 -5.76 8.64
CA PRO A 180 10.09 -6.50 7.47
C PRO A 180 9.13 -7.65 7.14
N TYR A 181 9.08 -8.02 5.87
CA TYR A 181 8.32 -9.17 5.39
C TYR A 181 9.22 -10.08 4.54
N PHE A 182 8.80 -11.32 4.39
CA PHE A 182 9.55 -12.35 3.69
C PHE A 182 9.43 -12.19 2.17
N GLU A 183 10.36 -12.79 1.46
CA GLU A 183 10.18 -13.07 0.04
C GLU A 183 8.97 -13.99 -0.16
N GLY A 184 8.05 -13.59 -1.05
CA GLY A 184 6.76 -14.23 -1.27
C GLY A 184 5.65 -13.78 -0.32
N ALA A 185 5.81 -12.66 0.40
CA ALA A 185 4.74 -12.17 1.28
C ALA A 185 3.54 -11.62 0.49
N VAL A 186 2.34 -11.78 1.06
CA VAL A 186 1.13 -11.11 0.58
C VAL A 186 1.01 -9.75 1.25
N VAL A 187 0.82 -8.70 0.47
CA VAL A 187 0.78 -7.31 0.92
C VAL A 187 -0.53 -6.69 0.45
N ILE A 188 -1.29 -6.11 1.38
CA ILE A 188 -2.40 -5.23 1.02
C ILE A 188 -1.89 -3.79 0.92
N ARG A 189 -2.08 -3.17 -0.25
CA ARG A 189 -1.70 -1.77 -0.52
C ARG A 189 -2.96 -0.94 -0.78
N PRO A 190 -3.25 0.09 0.03
CA PRO A 190 -4.30 1.04 -0.30
C PRO A 190 -3.90 1.84 -1.55
N ILE A 191 -4.80 1.92 -2.53
CA ILE A 191 -4.65 2.77 -3.74
C ILE A 191 -5.54 4.03 -3.62
N GLY A 192 -6.40 4.08 -2.60
CA GLY A 192 -7.24 5.20 -2.24
C GLY A 192 -8.19 4.80 -1.11
N HIS A 193 -9.32 5.49 -0.99
CA HIS A 193 -10.24 5.37 0.17
C HIS A 193 -11.12 4.15 0.11
N ALA A 194 -11.54 3.77 -1.10
CA ALA A 194 -12.46 2.68 -1.35
C ALA A 194 -11.78 1.52 -2.09
N VAL A 195 -10.48 1.65 -2.40
CA VAL A 195 -9.77 0.68 -3.22
C VAL A 195 -8.42 0.36 -2.60
N ALA A 196 -8.17 -0.92 -2.42
CA ALA A 196 -6.89 -1.51 -2.09
C ALA A 196 -6.59 -2.62 -3.10
N THR A 197 -5.31 -2.92 -3.28
CA THR A 197 -4.85 -4.13 -3.96
C THR A 197 -4.30 -5.12 -2.95
N ALA A 198 -4.47 -6.40 -3.25
CA ALA A 198 -3.72 -7.48 -2.65
C ALA A 198 -2.69 -7.95 -3.68
N GLU A 199 -1.42 -7.93 -3.30
CA GLU A 199 -0.31 -8.27 -4.17
C GLU A 199 0.63 -9.22 -3.44
N LEU A 200 1.20 -10.16 -4.17
CA LEU A 200 2.29 -10.98 -3.70
C LEU A 200 3.61 -10.35 -4.11
N THR A 201 4.57 -10.20 -3.20
CA THR A 201 5.89 -9.63 -3.50
C THR A 201 6.98 -10.69 -3.37
N ASP A 202 7.77 -10.89 -4.42
CA ASP A 202 8.91 -11.84 -4.43
C ASP A 202 10.05 -11.32 -5.33
N TYR A 203 11.25 -11.12 -4.79
CA TYR A 203 12.45 -10.60 -5.46
C TYR A 203 12.23 -9.35 -6.29
N GLY A 204 11.54 -8.36 -5.70
CA GLY A 204 11.21 -7.11 -6.37
C GLY A 204 10.13 -7.23 -7.46
N GLN A 205 9.62 -8.44 -7.72
CA GLN A 205 8.44 -8.66 -8.56
C GLN A 205 7.18 -8.60 -7.71
N SER A 206 6.06 -8.23 -8.34
CA SER A 206 4.76 -8.24 -7.69
C SER A 206 3.71 -8.88 -8.60
N VAL A 207 2.97 -9.84 -8.05
CA VAL A 207 1.84 -10.49 -8.72
C VAL A 207 0.56 -10.00 -8.06
N ARG A 208 -0.34 -9.39 -8.84
CA ARG A 208 -1.63 -8.93 -8.34
C ARG A 208 -2.57 -10.11 -8.13
N LEU A 209 -3.04 -10.27 -6.90
CA LEU A 209 -4.08 -11.25 -6.54
C LEU A 209 -5.48 -10.68 -6.78
N GLY A 210 -5.66 -9.38 -6.58
CA GLY A 210 -6.91 -8.67 -6.87
C GLY A 210 -6.91 -7.22 -6.42
N ASP A 211 -7.99 -6.53 -6.74
CA ASP A 211 -8.31 -5.18 -6.29
C ASP A 211 -9.78 -5.08 -5.86
N GLY A 212 -10.07 -4.10 -5.00
CA GLY A 212 -11.42 -3.87 -4.49
C GLY A 212 -11.40 -3.10 -3.18
N THR A 213 -12.53 -3.11 -2.46
CA THR A 213 -12.63 -2.47 -1.15
C THR A 213 -11.68 -3.09 -0.11
N PRO A 214 -11.29 -2.35 0.94
CA PRO A 214 -10.55 -2.91 2.07
C PRO A 214 -11.13 -4.22 2.60
N ALA A 215 -12.46 -4.31 2.71
CA ALA A 215 -13.18 -5.52 3.13
C ALA A 215 -13.03 -6.68 2.15
N GLN A 216 -13.11 -6.41 0.85
CA GLN A 216 -12.89 -7.43 -0.19
C GLN A 216 -11.45 -7.92 -0.17
N MET A 217 -10.47 -7.01 -0.02
CA MET A 217 -9.05 -7.39 0.03
C MET A 217 -8.71 -8.18 1.30
N CYS A 218 -9.30 -7.81 2.45
CA CYS A 218 -9.09 -8.59 3.67
C CYS A 218 -9.62 -10.02 3.55
N ARG A 219 -10.82 -10.18 2.98
CA ARG A 219 -11.41 -11.49 2.69
C ARG A 219 -10.59 -12.27 1.67
N LEU A 220 -10.18 -11.62 0.57
CA LEU A 220 -9.36 -12.25 -0.47
C LEU A 220 -8.04 -12.77 0.11
N VAL A 221 -7.34 -11.98 0.93
CA VAL A 221 -6.08 -12.40 1.55
C VAL A 221 -6.31 -13.54 2.54
N TRP A 222 -7.35 -13.47 3.36
CA TRP A 222 -7.71 -14.57 4.25
C TRP A 222 -7.97 -15.86 3.47
N ASP A 223 -8.85 -15.81 2.48
CA ASP A 223 -9.23 -16.96 1.67
C ASP A 223 -8.01 -17.51 0.91
N TYR A 224 -7.14 -16.65 0.38
CA TYR A 224 -5.92 -17.06 -0.31
C TYR A 224 -4.96 -17.81 0.62
N VAL A 225 -4.60 -17.19 1.76
CA VAL A 225 -3.59 -17.71 2.70
C VAL A 225 -4.09 -18.99 3.38
N MET A 226 -5.36 -18.99 3.79
CA MET A 226 -5.97 -20.07 4.54
C MET A 226 -6.51 -21.19 3.67
N SER A 227 -6.61 -20.99 2.35
CA SER A 227 -7.21 -22.02 1.51
C SER A 227 -6.36 -23.31 1.53
N PRO A 228 -7.01 -24.48 1.69
CA PRO A 228 -6.34 -25.74 2.00
C PRO A 228 -5.23 -26.11 1.01
N LEU A 229 -4.23 -26.79 1.55
CA LEU A 229 -3.12 -27.36 0.79
C LEU A 229 -3.14 -28.88 0.96
N PRO A 230 -2.70 -29.66 -0.05
CA PRO A 230 -2.49 -31.09 0.11
C PRO A 230 -1.57 -31.38 1.31
N PRO A 231 -1.85 -32.43 2.10
CA PRO A 231 -1.03 -32.77 3.25
C PRO A 231 0.39 -33.15 2.79
N PRO A 232 1.44 -32.82 3.57
CA PRO A 232 2.81 -33.18 3.20
C PRO A 232 3.00 -34.70 3.13
N LEU A 233 3.70 -35.17 2.09
CA LEU A 233 4.06 -36.57 1.95
C LEU A 233 5.25 -36.92 2.86
N PRO A 234 5.21 -38.01 3.62
CA PRO A 234 6.40 -38.52 4.30
C PRO A 234 7.40 -39.01 3.25
N LEU A 235 8.64 -38.55 3.33
CA LEU A 235 9.73 -39.00 2.46
C LEU A 235 10.98 -39.24 3.32
N PRO A 236 11.50 -40.49 3.40
CA PRO A 236 12.72 -40.76 4.12
C PRO A 236 13.89 -39.92 3.60
N ALA A 237 14.69 -39.34 4.50
CA ALA A 237 15.85 -38.54 4.11
C ALA A 237 16.84 -39.28 3.17
N PRO A 238 17.12 -40.59 3.34
CA PRO A 238 17.96 -41.35 2.41
C PRO A 238 17.38 -41.42 0.99
N ASP A 239 16.06 -41.57 0.86
CA ASP A 239 15.40 -41.63 -0.45
C ASP A 239 15.45 -40.28 -1.16
N ALA A 240 15.28 -39.19 -0.41
CA ALA A 240 15.43 -37.84 -0.93
C ALA A 240 16.87 -37.59 -1.45
N ALA A 241 17.87 -38.00 -0.67
CA ALA A 241 19.28 -37.91 -1.08
C ALA A 241 19.59 -38.75 -2.32
N ALA A 242 19.13 -40.01 -2.37
CA ALA A 242 19.34 -40.91 -3.50
C ALA A 242 18.73 -40.37 -4.80
N ARG A 243 17.52 -39.78 -4.73
CA ARG A 243 16.87 -39.12 -5.88
C ARG A 243 17.72 -37.97 -6.42
N MET A 244 18.23 -37.12 -5.54
CA MET A 244 19.00 -35.95 -5.95
C MET A 244 20.40 -36.32 -6.43
N GLN A 245 21.01 -37.37 -5.87
CA GLN A 245 22.25 -37.93 -6.39
C GLN A 245 22.07 -38.50 -7.80
N ALA A 246 20.99 -39.25 -8.05
CA ALA A 246 20.67 -39.78 -9.37
C ALA A 246 20.39 -38.66 -10.39
N ALA A 247 19.79 -37.55 -9.96
CA ALA A 247 19.49 -36.40 -10.82
C ALA A 247 20.69 -35.46 -11.06
N ALA A 248 21.78 -35.59 -10.31
CA ALA A 248 22.90 -34.64 -10.35
C ALA A 248 23.51 -34.43 -11.75
N PRO A 249 23.73 -35.46 -12.60
CA PRO A 249 24.21 -35.26 -13.96
C PRO A 249 23.26 -34.42 -14.82
N ALA A 250 21.95 -34.66 -14.71
CA ALA A 250 20.93 -33.93 -15.46
C ALA A 250 20.82 -32.47 -15.00
N LEU A 251 20.88 -32.22 -13.69
CA LEU A 251 20.89 -30.87 -13.12
C LEU A 251 22.15 -30.10 -13.50
N SER A 252 23.31 -30.76 -13.56
CA SER A 252 24.57 -30.17 -14.03
C SER A 252 24.48 -29.78 -15.52
N ALA A 253 23.95 -30.66 -16.37
CA ALA A 253 23.70 -30.37 -17.78
C ALA A 253 22.71 -29.21 -17.97
N LEU A 254 21.64 -29.14 -17.17
CA LEU A 254 20.71 -28.02 -17.16
C LEU A 254 21.41 -26.71 -16.78
N ALA A 255 22.20 -26.70 -15.70
CA ALA A 255 22.96 -25.52 -15.29
C ALA A 255 23.97 -25.05 -16.35
N ALA A 256 24.59 -25.97 -17.09
CA ALA A 256 25.47 -25.63 -18.21
C ALA A 256 24.70 -24.97 -19.36
N ARG A 257 23.52 -25.49 -19.71
CA ARG A 257 22.63 -24.88 -20.72
C ARG A 257 22.15 -23.49 -20.31
N ILE A 258 21.79 -23.30 -19.04
CA ILE A 258 21.41 -21.98 -18.50
C ILE A 258 22.57 -21.00 -18.61
N ARG A 259 23.80 -21.41 -18.24
CA ARG A 259 25.00 -20.56 -18.40
C ARG A 259 25.25 -20.18 -19.85
N ALA A 260 25.07 -21.12 -20.78
CA ALA A 260 25.24 -20.87 -22.20
C ALA A 260 24.18 -19.91 -22.78
N ALA A 261 22.96 -19.92 -22.23
CA ALA A 261 21.89 -19.01 -22.64
C ALA A 261 22.06 -17.57 -22.11
N GLY A 262 22.72 -17.41 -20.96
CA GLY A 262 22.99 -16.11 -20.35
C GLY A 262 21.89 -15.61 -19.40
N PRO A 263 21.85 -14.29 -19.12
CA PRO A 263 20.90 -13.69 -18.19
C PRO A 263 19.44 -14.01 -18.57
N GLY A 264 18.62 -14.31 -17.56
CA GLY A 264 17.22 -14.73 -17.74
C GLY A 264 17.05 -16.24 -17.89
N GLY A 265 18.09 -17.00 -18.26
CA GLY A 265 18.06 -18.47 -18.29
C GLY A 265 17.29 -19.07 -19.48
N ILE A 266 16.66 -20.23 -19.28
CA ILE A 266 15.95 -20.96 -20.34
C ILE A 266 14.53 -21.40 -19.90
N ALA A 267 13.61 -21.44 -20.87
CA ALA A 267 12.35 -22.16 -20.70
C ALA A 267 12.59 -23.68 -20.82
N THR A 268 12.03 -24.45 -19.91
CA THR A 268 12.13 -25.91 -19.86
C THR A 268 10.96 -26.48 -19.07
N ASP A 269 10.82 -27.81 -19.01
CA ASP A 269 9.86 -28.45 -18.12
C ASP A 269 10.50 -28.83 -16.78
N LEU A 270 9.74 -28.65 -15.71
CA LEU A 270 10.03 -29.17 -14.38
C LEU A 270 9.95 -30.70 -14.42
N ALA A 271 11.08 -31.39 -14.38
CA ALA A 271 11.07 -32.85 -14.39
C ALA A 271 10.39 -33.42 -13.12
N PRO A 272 9.47 -34.39 -13.24
CA PRO A 272 8.88 -35.07 -12.09
C PRO A 272 9.91 -35.83 -11.23
N GLY A 273 9.61 -35.96 -9.93
CA GLY A 273 10.40 -36.75 -8.98
C GLY A 273 11.62 -36.03 -8.41
N LEU A 274 11.87 -34.77 -8.80
CA LEU A 274 12.94 -33.94 -8.28
C LEU A 274 12.51 -33.19 -7.03
N LEU A 275 13.47 -32.97 -6.13
CA LEU A 275 13.25 -32.18 -4.93
C LEU A 275 13.65 -30.72 -5.12
N PHE A 276 12.81 -29.87 -4.58
CA PHE A 276 13.01 -28.43 -4.51
C PHE A 276 12.70 -27.94 -3.11
N ASP A 277 13.12 -26.73 -2.79
CA ASP A 277 12.70 -26.07 -1.58
C ASP A 277 12.60 -24.55 -1.74
N ARG A 278 11.97 -23.93 -0.75
CA ARG A 278 11.88 -22.49 -0.61
C ARG A 278 12.05 -22.11 0.85
N ILE A 279 12.65 -20.95 1.10
CA ILE A 279 12.79 -20.35 2.43
C ILE A 279 11.95 -19.06 2.44
N GLY A 280 11.16 -18.85 3.49
CA GLY A 280 10.27 -17.69 3.63
C GLY A 280 8.82 -18.13 3.78
N THR A 281 7.94 -17.64 2.89
CA THR A 281 6.55 -18.12 2.74
C THR A 281 6.44 -19.18 1.66
N LEU A 282 5.31 -19.90 1.65
CA LEU A 282 4.92 -20.75 0.54
C LEU A 282 4.59 -19.96 -0.73
N ASP A 283 4.10 -18.73 -0.59
CA ASP A 283 3.33 -18.06 -1.63
C ASP A 283 4.18 -17.50 -2.77
N GLY A 284 5.51 -17.48 -2.63
CA GLY A 284 6.39 -16.88 -3.65
C GLY A 284 6.33 -17.48 -5.05
N LEU A 285 7.13 -16.91 -5.95
CA LEU A 285 7.22 -17.26 -7.37
C LEU A 285 8.32 -18.27 -7.64
N TYR A 286 9.37 -18.25 -6.82
CA TYR A 286 10.58 -19.06 -7.05
C TYR A 286 10.69 -20.26 -6.11
N ILE A 287 11.10 -21.39 -6.67
CA ILE A 287 11.64 -22.55 -5.94
C ILE A 287 13.10 -22.77 -6.31
N TYR A 288 13.86 -23.37 -5.40
CA TYR A 288 15.28 -23.62 -5.56
C TYR A 288 15.56 -25.12 -5.59
N GLY A 289 16.63 -25.52 -6.27
CA GLY A 289 17.15 -26.89 -6.14
C GLY A 289 17.34 -27.24 -4.65
N TRP A 290 16.89 -28.44 -4.27
CA TRP A 290 16.91 -28.85 -2.87
C TRP A 290 18.31 -28.75 -2.25
N GLN A 291 18.36 -28.18 -1.05
CA GLN A 291 19.61 -27.95 -0.29
C GLN A 291 20.60 -27.00 -0.96
N ALA A 292 20.18 -26.15 -1.90
CA ALA A 292 21.04 -25.05 -2.36
C ALA A 292 21.51 -24.20 -1.15
N PRO A 293 22.82 -23.89 -1.01
CA PRO A 293 23.35 -23.05 0.07
C PRO A 293 22.70 -21.67 0.13
N LEU A 294 22.61 -21.07 1.33
CA LEU A 294 21.90 -19.79 1.52
C LEU A 294 22.54 -18.66 0.69
N GLU A 295 23.87 -18.60 0.65
CA GLU A 295 24.66 -17.60 -0.07
C GLU A 295 24.42 -17.70 -1.58
N SER A 296 24.18 -18.91 -2.08
CA SER A 296 23.93 -19.15 -3.50
C SER A 296 22.52 -18.75 -3.96
N ARG A 297 21.62 -18.46 -3.00
CA ARG A 297 20.24 -18.05 -3.26
C ARG A 297 20.05 -16.54 -3.32
N SER A 298 21.06 -15.75 -2.98
CA SER A 298 20.99 -14.29 -2.92
C SER A 298 19.74 -13.79 -2.19
N LEU A 299 19.46 -14.33 -1.00
CA LEU A 299 18.29 -13.95 -0.19
C LEU A 299 18.57 -12.69 0.63
N PRO A 300 17.55 -11.84 0.90
CA PRO A 300 17.69 -10.75 1.85
C PRO A 300 17.85 -11.30 3.28
N SER A 301 18.33 -10.47 4.20
CA SER A 301 18.44 -10.82 5.62
C SER A 301 17.09 -11.17 6.26
N THR A 302 15.97 -10.74 5.66
CA THR A 302 14.62 -11.06 6.13
C THR A 302 14.22 -12.52 5.88
N ALA A 303 14.92 -13.24 4.99
CA ALA A 303 14.58 -14.62 4.63
C ALA A 303 14.79 -15.62 5.79
N THR A 304 15.60 -15.28 6.79
CA THR A 304 15.81 -16.07 8.00
C THR A 304 15.20 -15.40 9.24
N GLY A 305 14.29 -14.44 9.03
CA GLY A 305 13.58 -13.75 10.11
C GLY A 305 12.65 -14.67 10.91
N ALA A 306 12.18 -14.16 12.05
CA ALA A 306 11.28 -14.91 12.93
C ALA A 306 10.01 -15.38 12.20
N GLY A 307 9.78 -16.69 12.20
CA GLY A 307 8.63 -17.32 11.53
C GLY A 307 8.87 -17.70 10.07
N ALA A 308 10.04 -17.40 9.50
CA ALA A 308 10.41 -17.94 8.20
C ALA A 308 10.61 -19.45 8.30
N THR A 309 10.10 -20.19 7.32
CA THR A 309 10.21 -21.65 7.29
C THR A 309 10.81 -22.10 5.98
N ARG A 310 11.48 -23.26 6.01
CA ARG A 310 11.89 -23.96 4.80
C ARG A 310 10.85 -25.01 4.46
N VAL A 311 10.22 -24.86 3.30
CA VAL A 311 9.28 -25.86 2.77
C VAL A 311 10.00 -26.64 1.68
N VAL A 312 9.95 -27.97 1.79
CA VAL A 312 10.52 -28.88 0.79
C VAL A 312 9.39 -29.44 -0.05
N PHE A 313 9.61 -29.57 -1.35
CA PHE A 313 8.65 -30.07 -2.32
C PHE A 313 9.25 -31.21 -3.13
N ILE A 314 8.39 -32.10 -3.61
CA ILE A 314 8.69 -32.99 -4.73
C ILE A 314 7.82 -32.62 -5.92
N SER A 315 8.41 -32.54 -7.11
CA SER A 315 7.65 -32.38 -8.35
C SER A 315 6.92 -33.67 -8.71
N ARG A 316 5.65 -33.56 -9.12
CA ARG A 316 4.83 -34.71 -9.55
C ARG A 316 4.42 -34.64 -11.00
N LEU A 317 4.26 -33.44 -11.53
CA LEU A 317 3.84 -33.19 -12.90
C LEU A 317 4.92 -32.39 -13.62
N ALA A 318 5.02 -32.60 -14.93
CA ALA A 318 5.78 -31.71 -15.78
C ALA A 318 5.05 -30.36 -15.85
N VAL A 319 5.78 -29.28 -15.59
CA VAL A 319 5.26 -27.91 -15.66
C VAL A 319 6.23 -27.05 -16.45
N PRO A 320 5.77 -26.28 -17.44
CA PRO A 320 6.61 -25.28 -18.11
C PRO A 320 7.11 -24.24 -17.10
N VAL A 321 8.43 -24.14 -17.00
CA VAL A 321 9.12 -23.24 -16.06
C VAL A 321 10.19 -22.45 -16.76
N GLN A 322 10.43 -21.25 -16.26
CA GLN A 322 11.67 -20.53 -16.50
C GLN A 322 12.71 -21.01 -15.48
N ALA A 323 13.78 -21.62 -15.96
CA ALA A 323 14.91 -22.06 -15.15
C ALA A 323 16.10 -21.13 -15.33
N GLU A 324 16.65 -20.63 -14.23
CA GLU A 324 17.74 -19.67 -14.24
C GLU A 324 18.73 -19.90 -13.09
N LEU A 325 19.95 -19.38 -13.27
CA LEU A 325 20.90 -19.26 -12.17
C LEU A 325 20.64 -17.95 -11.45
N VAL A 326 20.60 -18.00 -10.13
CA VAL A 326 20.40 -16.84 -9.28
C VAL A 326 21.51 -15.81 -9.54
N PRO A 327 21.19 -14.55 -9.89
CA PRO A 327 22.19 -13.51 -10.01
C PRO A 327 22.76 -13.10 -8.63
N PRO A 328 23.98 -12.53 -8.59
CA PRO A 328 24.48 -11.88 -7.38
C PRO A 328 23.53 -10.77 -6.92
N TRP A 329 23.14 -10.78 -5.65
CA TRP A 329 22.24 -9.77 -5.06
C TRP A 329 22.38 -9.73 -3.54
N PHE A 330 21.95 -8.65 -2.88
CA PHE A 330 22.09 -8.44 -1.43
C PHE A 330 23.52 -8.65 -0.88
N GLY A 331 24.55 -8.40 -1.70
CA GLY A 331 25.95 -8.64 -1.33
C GLY A 331 26.37 -10.11 -1.34
N LEU A 332 25.52 -11.01 -1.85
CA LEU A 332 25.76 -12.44 -1.96
C LEU A 332 26.06 -12.85 -3.41
N PRO A 333 26.83 -13.94 -3.63
CA PRO A 333 27.31 -14.34 -4.95
C PRO A 333 26.25 -14.94 -5.87
N GLY A 334 25.16 -15.48 -5.32
CA GLY A 334 24.16 -16.22 -6.12
C GLY A 334 24.70 -17.53 -6.69
N GLY A 335 24.12 -17.98 -7.80
CA GLY A 335 24.55 -19.16 -8.55
C GLY A 335 23.75 -20.43 -8.30
N ALA A 336 22.76 -20.45 -7.40
CA ALA A 336 21.85 -21.59 -7.29
C ALA A 336 20.93 -21.70 -8.51
N LEU A 337 20.49 -22.92 -8.81
CA LEU A 337 19.37 -23.13 -9.73
C LEU A 337 18.06 -22.69 -9.04
N ARG A 338 17.33 -21.78 -9.68
CA ARG A 338 15.95 -21.44 -9.31
C ARG A 338 15.02 -21.60 -10.50
N LEU A 339 13.76 -21.88 -10.19
CA LEU A 339 12.70 -22.07 -11.18
C LEU A 339 11.48 -21.27 -10.76
N ARG A 340 10.79 -20.71 -11.76
CA ARG A 340 9.45 -20.14 -11.62
C ARG A 340 8.55 -20.69 -12.73
N ALA A 341 7.25 -20.74 -12.51
CA ALA A 341 6.31 -21.06 -13.59
C ALA A 341 6.47 -20.09 -14.76
N LEU A 342 6.27 -20.58 -15.99
CA LEU A 342 6.39 -19.74 -17.19
C LEU A 342 5.26 -18.71 -17.29
N ASP A 343 4.06 -19.07 -16.84
CA ASP A 343 3.01 -18.09 -16.55
C ASP A 343 3.40 -17.30 -15.30
N GLU A 344 3.69 -16.02 -15.48
CA GLU A 344 4.20 -15.14 -14.44
C GLU A 344 3.22 -14.88 -13.30
N ARG A 345 1.94 -15.24 -13.47
CA ARG A 345 0.92 -15.14 -12.41
C ARG A 345 0.84 -16.39 -11.54
N THR A 346 1.42 -17.50 -11.98
CA THR A 346 1.35 -18.77 -11.26
C THR A 346 2.32 -18.77 -10.07
N THR A 347 1.77 -18.86 -8.86
CA THR A 347 2.55 -18.91 -7.62
C THR A 347 2.95 -20.33 -7.23
N VAL A 348 3.91 -20.49 -6.32
CA VAL A 348 4.26 -21.81 -5.77
C VAL A 348 3.08 -22.43 -5.03
N ARG A 349 2.23 -21.63 -4.39
CA ARG A 349 0.96 -22.12 -3.83
C ARG A 349 0.05 -22.71 -4.90
N ASP A 350 -0.06 -22.09 -6.07
CA ASP A 350 -0.89 -22.60 -7.17
C ASP A 350 -0.34 -23.92 -7.72
N LEU A 351 1.00 -24.03 -7.84
CA LEU A 351 1.65 -25.29 -8.20
C LEU A 351 1.37 -26.41 -7.19
N VAL A 352 1.30 -26.07 -5.89
CA VAL A 352 0.94 -27.03 -4.84
C VAL A 352 -0.54 -27.41 -4.91
N ARG A 353 -1.44 -26.45 -5.09
CA ARG A 353 -2.89 -26.71 -5.22
C ARG A 353 -3.22 -27.53 -6.47
N GLY A 354 -2.55 -27.24 -7.58
CA GLY A 354 -2.67 -28.00 -8.83
C GLY A 354 -2.00 -29.38 -8.78
N GLY A 355 -1.31 -29.72 -7.68
CA GLY A 355 -0.66 -31.02 -7.49
C GLY A 355 0.63 -31.21 -8.29
N ALA A 356 1.12 -30.16 -8.97
CA ALA A 356 2.40 -30.20 -9.67
C ALA A 356 3.58 -30.27 -8.70
N LEU A 357 3.47 -29.58 -7.57
CA LEU A 357 4.35 -29.71 -6.42
C LEU A 357 3.58 -30.33 -5.27
N VAL A 358 4.24 -31.16 -4.47
CA VAL A 358 3.67 -31.65 -3.22
C VAL A 358 4.65 -31.39 -2.09
N PRO A 359 4.23 -30.72 -1.00
CA PRO A 359 5.07 -30.55 0.18
C PRO A 359 5.53 -31.92 0.71
N VAL A 360 6.76 -32.01 1.18
CA VAL A 360 7.27 -33.24 1.79
C VAL A 360 7.71 -32.96 3.22
N ARG A 361 7.43 -33.92 4.10
CA ARG A 361 8.00 -34.00 5.43
C ARG A 361 9.12 -35.02 5.38
N LEU A 362 10.35 -34.52 5.46
CA LEU A 362 11.52 -35.38 5.59
C LEU A 362 11.44 -36.11 6.94
N ALA A 363 11.50 -37.44 6.89
CA ALA A 363 11.41 -38.32 8.04
C ALA A 363 12.75 -39.04 8.29
#